data_AF-A0A813XDF9-F1
#
_entry.id   AF-A0A813XDF9-F1
#
_cell.length_a   1.000
_cell.length_b   1.000
_cell.length_c   1.000
_cell.angle_alpha   90.00
_cell.angle_beta   90.00
_cell.angle_gamma   90.00
#
_symmetry.space_group_name_H-M   'P 1'
#
loop_
_entity.id
_entity.type
_entity.pdbx_description
1 polymer ?
#
loop_
_entity_poly.entity_id
_entity_poly.type
_entity_poly.pdbx_seq_one_letter_code
_entity_poly.pdbx_strand_id
1 'polypeptide(L)'
;MYYHFGDWVPVQKISNNSLVSSYAFLRDIYTFVNMSELLHRTDNVQKYSQFYQQLAEEWHRVFYNLTVNGYTDGSQSANILSLTLPTVVPNHLRTTVLNSLINSLVNTGYFTGGIISVAALYPLLSNEGYHDLALKLALSTSYPSYGYMFNNQIQNATTTWEQWNSLPTGARSSLNHHMFNSIGAWFYRYLAGIELNALNMITIHPRISYNIDLLNYIEAEVITIKGAVRVKWTRMSINSMDLLYLHLRTTVLNSLINSLVNTGYFTGGIISVAALYPLLSNEGYHDLALKLALSTSYPSYGYMFNNQIQNATTTWEQWNSLPTGARSSLNHHMFNSIGAWFYRYLAGIELNALNMIIIHPRISYNIDLLNYIEAEVITIKGAVRVKWTRVSINSIELVVAVPNNMDANILFDPLIKNGQCLKLICDAKDILMRKNRNDKLYWIKDDVRGINDFSENYTTGTISIRIASGQYTFMTYWH
;
A
#
# COMPACT_ATOMS: atom_id res chain seq x y z
N MET A 1 -36.27 4.98 10.46
CA MET A 1 -35.96 5.92 9.37
C MET A 1 -35.65 5.19 8.06
N TYR A 2 -34.70 4.25 8.06
CA TYR A 2 -34.23 3.56 6.85
C TYR A 2 -35.26 2.68 6.12
N TYR A 3 -36.19 2.00 6.81
CA TYR A 3 -37.21 1.16 6.13
C TYR A 3 -38.30 1.99 5.46
N HIS A 4 -38.68 3.11 6.09
CA HIS A 4 -39.74 3.99 5.60
C HIS A 4 -39.28 4.92 4.47
N PHE A 5 -38.05 5.45 4.53
CA PHE A 5 -37.52 6.37 3.51
C PHE A 5 -36.60 5.70 2.49
N GLY A 6 -35.95 4.58 2.84
CA GLY A 6 -35.02 3.88 1.97
C GLY A 6 -33.83 4.75 1.54
N ASP A 7 -33.31 4.47 0.36
CA ASP A 7 -32.28 5.28 -0.30
C ASP A 7 -32.94 6.51 -0.93
N TRP A 8 -33.34 7.46 -0.08
CA TRP A 8 -34.22 8.59 -0.40
C TRP A 8 -33.80 9.38 -1.64
N VAL A 9 -34.78 9.76 -2.46
CA VAL A 9 -34.64 10.48 -3.74
C VAL A 9 -33.67 9.81 -4.74
N PRO A 10 -33.87 8.52 -5.04
CA PRO A 10 -33.11 7.89 -6.12
C PRO A 10 -33.75 8.24 -7.47
N VAL A 11 -32.94 8.24 -8.53
CA VAL A 11 -33.48 8.28 -9.91
C VAL A 11 -34.13 6.93 -10.25
N GLN A 12 -33.56 5.83 -9.75
CA GLN A 12 -34.11 4.49 -9.85
C GLN A 12 -34.30 3.87 -8.46
N LYS A 13 -35.53 3.57 -8.07
CA LYS A 13 -35.82 2.94 -6.77
C LYS A 13 -35.31 1.50 -6.74
N ILE A 14 -34.78 1.12 -5.58
CA ILE A 14 -34.46 -0.27 -5.26
C ILE A 14 -35.78 -1.02 -5.03
N SER A 15 -35.88 -2.22 -5.58
CA SER A 15 -37.04 -3.12 -5.45
C SER A 15 -37.30 -3.61 -4.02
N ASN A 16 -36.26 -3.67 -3.17
CA ASN A 16 -36.36 -4.15 -1.79
C ASN A 16 -35.75 -3.16 -0.79
N ASN A 17 -36.60 -2.34 -0.16
CA ASN A 17 -36.19 -1.34 0.84
C ASN A 17 -35.59 -1.94 2.13
N SER A 18 -35.82 -3.23 2.41
CA SER A 18 -35.21 -3.90 3.56
C SER A 18 -33.70 -3.92 3.45
N LEU A 19 -33.13 -3.94 2.23
CA LEU A 19 -31.69 -3.87 2.00
C LEU A 19 -31.09 -2.61 2.65
N VAL A 20 -31.70 -1.45 2.42
CA VAL A 20 -31.19 -0.17 2.95
C VAL A 20 -31.26 -0.12 4.49
N SER A 21 -32.28 -0.73 5.07
CA SER A 21 -32.42 -0.81 6.53
C SER A 21 -31.39 -1.73 7.15
N SER A 22 -31.22 -2.91 6.56
CA SER A 22 -30.20 -3.85 6.96
C SER A 22 -28.81 -3.24 6.79
N TYR A 23 -28.59 -2.36 5.80
CA TYR A 23 -27.30 -1.73 5.53
C TYR A 23 -26.90 -0.85 6.72
N ALA A 24 -27.83 0.01 7.15
CA ALA A 24 -27.61 0.87 8.30
C ALA A 24 -27.31 0.04 9.56
N PHE A 25 -28.08 -1.04 9.80
CA PHE A 25 -27.88 -1.89 10.96
C PHE A 25 -26.53 -2.61 10.97
N LEU A 26 -26.11 -3.23 9.85
CA LEU A 26 -24.78 -3.85 9.76
C LEU A 26 -23.67 -2.80 9.92
N ARG A 27 -23.82 -1.63 9.29
CA ARG A 27 -22.85 -0.53 9.41
C ARG A 27 -22.71 -0.05 10.85
N ASP A 28 -23.81 0.04 11.59
CA ASP A 28 -23.81 0.44 13.01
C ASP A 28 -23.11 -0.61 13.88
N ILE A 29 -23.35 -1.91 13.65
CA ILE A 29 -22.65 -2.98 14.36
C ILE A 29 -21.15 -2.94 14.06
N TYR A 30 -20.76 -2.79 12.78
CA TYR A 30 -19.35 -2.68 12.40
C TYR A 30 -18.69 -1.47 13.06
N THR A 31 -19.38 -0.33 13.08
CA THR A 31 -18.89 0.88 13.76
C THR A 31 -18.76 0.64 15.27
N PHE A 32 -19.71 -0.05 15.89
CA PHE A 32 -19.66 -0.40 17.31
C PHE A 32 -18.50 -1.34 17.66
N VAL A 33 -18.19 -2.29 16.77
CA VAL A 33 -16.98 -3.14 16.90
C VAL A 33 -15.73 -2.26 16.89
N ASN A 34 -15.56 -1.38 15.90
CA ASN A 34 -14.40 -0.49 15.81
C ASN A 34 -14.27 0.41 17.04
N MET A 35 -15.39 0.96 17.55
CA MET A 35 -15.40 1.74 18.80
C MET A 35 -14.99 0.89 20.00
N SER A 36 -15.46 -0.36 20.07
CA SER A 36 -15.12 -1.29 21.16
C SER A 36 -13.64 -1.68 21.14
N GLU A 37 -13.05 -1.86 19.96
CA GLU A 37 -11.61 -2.10 19.80
C GLU A 37 -10.78 -0.92 20.34
N LEU A 38 -11.15 0.31 19.96
CA LEU A 38 -10.49 1.53 20.43
C LEU A 38 -10.61 1.73 21.95
N LEU A 39 -11.69 1.25 22.55
CA LEU A 39 -11.94 1.31 24.00
C LEU A 39 -11.43 0.06 24.75
N HIS A 40 -10.73 -0.85 24.07
CA HIS A 40 -10.21 -2.10 24.62
C HIS A 40 -11.28 -2.99 25.30
N ARG A 41 -12.52 -2.96 24.79
CA ARG A 41 -13.65 -3.77 25.25
C ARG A 41 -13.71 -5.11 24.50
N THR A 42 -12.76 -5.98 24.81
CA THR A 42 -12.55 -7.26 24.10
C THR A 42 -13.76 -8.19 24.13
N ASP A 43 -14.56 -8.13 25.21
CA ASP A 43 -15.85 -8.82 25.35
C ASP A 43 -16.85 -8.42 24.25
N ASN A 44 -16.99 -7.12 24.03
CA ASN A 44 -17.84 -6.58 22.97
C ASN A 44 -17.28 -6.89 21.59
N VAL A 45 -15.96 -6.73 21.39
CA VAL A 45 -15.32 -7.02 20.10
C VAL A 45 -15.60 -8.46 19.68
N GLN A 46 -15.41 -9.44 20.57
CA GLN A 46 -15.67 -10.84 20.26
C GLN A 46 -17.16 -11.07 19.92
N LYS A 47 -18.07 -10.62 20.80
CA LYS A 47 -19.51 -10.85 20.64
C LYS A 47 -20.07 -10.21 19.37
N TYR A 48 -19.76 -8.94 19.13
CA TYR A 48 -20.35 -8.18 18.03
C TYR A 48 -19.63 -8.43 16.70
N SER A 49 -18.36 -8.81 16.69
CA SER A 49 -17.72 -9.32 15.46
C SER A 49 -18.35 -10.62 14.99
N GLN A 50 -18.63 -11.56 15.91
CA GLN A 50 -19.33 -12.80 15.57
C GLN A 50 -20.75 -12.51 15.06
N PHE A 51 -21.47 -11.61 15.73
CA PHE A 51 -22.82 -11.22 15.30
C PHE A 51 -22.80 -10.52 13.93
N TYR A 52 -21.82 -9.64 13.67
CA TYR A 52 -21.63 -9.01 12.37
C TYR A 52 -21.44 -10.05 11.27
N GLN A 53 -20.58 -11.06 11.47
CA GLN A 53 -20.35 -12.10 10.47
C GLN A 53 -21.61 -12.90 10.17
N GLN A 54 -22.39 -13.28 11.18
CA GLN A 54 -23.68 -13.96 10.99
C GLN A 54 -24.64 -13.11 10.14
N LEU A 55 -24.73 -11.80 10.42
CA LEU A 55 -25.57 -10.89 9.65
C LEU A 55 -25.05 -10.66 8.23
N ALA A 56 -23.72 -10.68 8.02
CA ALA A 56 -23.11 -10.53 6.71
C ALA A 56 -23.38 -11.76 5.82
N GLU A 57 -23.28 -12.96 6.40
CA GLU A 57 -23.68 -14.20 5.73
C GLU A 57 -25.17 -14.22 5.38
N GLU A 58 -26.02 -13.80 6.32
CA GLU A 58 -27.47 -13.71 6.10
C GLU A 58 -27.83 -12.66 5.05
N TRP A 59 -27.16 -11.50 5.06
CA TRP A 59 -27.29 -10.49 4.01
C TRP A 59 -27.04 -11.11 2.64
N HIS A 60 -25.92 -11.80 2.47
CA HIS A 60 -25.56 -12.42 1.20
C HIS A 60 -26.63 -13.42 0.78
N ARG A 61 -27.04 -14.31 1.70
CA ARG A 61 -28.07 -15.33 1.45
C ARG A 61 -29.41 -14.74 1.02
N VAL A 62 -29.85 -13.63 1.63
CA VAL A 62 -31.17 -13.03 1.40
C VAL A 62 -31.18 -12.12 0.17
N PHE A 63 -30.12 -11.34 -0.04
CA PHE A 63 -30.14 -10.28 -1.03
C PHE A 63 -29.34 -10.60 -2.29
N TYR A 64 -28.42 -11.57 -2.30
CA TYR A 64 -27.68 -11.90 -3.50
C TYR A 64 -28.57 -12.58 -4.54
N ASN A 65 -28.47 -12.12 -5.78
CA ASN A 65 -29.24 -12.61 -6.91
C ASN A 65 -28.29 -13.02 -8.04
N LEU A 66 -28.22 -14.33 -8.26
CA LEU A 66 -27.39 -14.97 -9.27
C LEU A 66 -27.74 -14.53 -10.70
N THR A 67 -29.00 -14.24 -11.00
CA THR A 67 -29.44 -13.88 -12.36
C THR A 67 -28.87 -12.54 -12.81
N VAL A 68 -28.72 -11.59 -11.89
CA VAL A 68 -28.19 -10.24 -12.17
C VAL A 68 -26.73 -10.08 -11.74
N ASN A 69 -26.11 -11.16 -11.22
CA ASN A 69 -24.74 -11.15 -10.71
C ASN A 69 -24.50 -9.99 -9.71
N GLY A 70 -25.45 -9.78 -8.79
CA GLY A 70 -25.48 -8.63 -7.90
C GLY A 70 -26.49 -8.79 -6.79
N TYR A 71 -26.88 -7.69 -6.16
CA TYR A 71 -27.83 -7.68 -5.05
C TYR A 71 -29.20 -7.17 -5.48
N THR A 72 -30.25 -7.82 -4.97
CA THR A 72 -31.67 -7.57 -5.23
C THR A 72 -32.01 -7.58 -6.73
N ASP A 73 -32.09 -6.41 -7.34
CA ASP A 73 -32.43 -6.12 -8.72
C ASP A 73 -31.22 -5.73 -9.57
N GLY A 74 -30.01 -5.78 -8.98
CA GLY A 74 -28.78 -5.34 -9.63
C GLY A 74 -28.66 -3.82 -9.75
N SER A 75 -29.52 -3.05 -9.07
CA SER A 75 -29.43 -1.58 -9.07
C SER A 75 -28.08 -1.10 -8.56
N GLN A 76 -27.64 0.07 -9.04
CA GLN A 76 -26.40 0.68 -8.62
C GLN A 76 -26.35 0.83 -7.09
N SER A 77 -27.43 1.33 -6.48
CA SER A 77 -27.53 1.45 -5.02
C SER A 77 -27.35 0.12 -4.29
N ALA A 78 -28.05 -0.94 -4.70
CA ALA A 78 -27.97 -2.24 -4.02
C ALA A 78 -26.54 -2.80 -4.05
N ASN A 79 -25.88 -2.71 -5.21
CA ASN A 79 -24.51 -3.17 -5.37
C ASN A 79 -23.51 -2.28 -4.61
N ILE A 80 -23.65 -0.95 -4.65
CA ILE A 80 -22.79 0.00 -3.92
C ILE A 80 -22.87 -0.27 -2.41
N LEU A 81 -24.07 -0.29 -1.85
CA LEU A 81 -24.26 -0.50 -0.41
C LEU A 81 -23.68 -1.84 0.04
N SER A 82 -23.89 -2.90 -0.73
CA SER A 82 -23.34 -4.22 -0.43
C SER A 82 -21.80 -4.25 -0.52
N LEU A 83 -21.20 -3.65 -1.56
CA LEU A 83 -19.75 -3.64 -1.76
C LEU A 83 -18.99 -2.82 -0.70
N THR A 84 -19.64 -1.83 -0.09
CA THR A 84 -19.05 -1.02 0.98
C THR A 84 -19.04 -1.67 2.35
N LEU A 85 -19.88 -2.69 2.59
CA LEU A 85 -19.86 -3.42 3.85
C LEU A 85 -18.73 -4.48 3.85
N PRO A 86 -17.86 -4.50 4.88
CA PRO A 86 -16.83 -5.52 5.01
C PRO A 86 -17.41 -6.94 4.99
N THR A 87 -16.75 -7.85 4.29
CA THR A 87 -17.05 -9.30 4.23
C THR A 87 -18.45 -9.72 3.76
N VAL A 88 -19.36 -8.78 3.49
CA VAL A 88 -20.72 -9.06 3.01
C VAL A 88 -20.72 -9.67 1.60
N VAL A 89 -19.89 -9.15 0.71
CA VAL A 89 -19.70 -9.76 -0.62
C VAL A 89 -18.57 -10.77 -0.51
N PRO A 90 -18.82 -12.09 -0.73
CA PRO A 90 -17.77 -13.09 -0.70
C PRO A 90 -16.64 -12.76 -1.67
N ASN A 91 -15.39 -12.98 -1.26
CA ASN A 91 -14.21 -12.59 -2.04
C ASN A 91 -14.22 -13.13 -3.49
N HIS A 92 -14.72 -14.35 -3.70
CA HIS A 92 -14.80 -14.97 -5.03
C HIS A 92 -15.87 -14.33 -5.94
N LEU A 93 -16.82 -13.58 -5.37
CA LEU A 93 -17.88 -12.87 -6.10
C LEU A 93 -17.66 -11.36 -6.18
N ARG A 94 -16.75 -10.81 -5.37
CA ARG A 94 -16.53 -9.36 -5.27
C ARG A 94 -16.26 -8.72 -6.64
N THR A 95 -15.35 -9.29 -7.42
CA THR A 95 -15.03 -8.81 -8.78
C THR A 95 -16.24 -8.88 -9.71
N THR A 96 -17.05 -9.92 -9.62
CA THR A 96 -18.26 -10.09 -10.43
C THR A 96 -19.29 -8.99 -10.15
N VAL A 97 -19.60 -8.74 -8.86
CA VAL A 97 -20.55 -7.70 -8.46
C VAL A 97 -20.01 -6.31 -8.79
N LEU A 98 -18.72 -6.08 -8.58
CA LEU A 98 -18.06 -4.82 -8.93
C LEU A 98 -18.16 -4.56 -10.44
N ASN A 99 -17.83 -5.54 -11.29
CA ASN A 99 -17.96 -5.41 -12.74
C ASN A 99 -19.40 -5.12 -13.18
N SER A 100 -20.39 -5.76 -12.53
CA SER A 100 -21.81 -5.47 -12.78
C SER A 100 -22.16 -4.00 -12.49
N LEU A 101 -21.70 -3.46 -11.35
CA LEU A 101 -21.86 -2.05 -10.99
C LEU A 101 -21.16 -1.11 -11.98
N ILE A 102 -19.90 -1.37 -12.30
CA ILE A 102 -19.12 -0.52 -13.21
C ILE A 102 -19.74 -0.51 -14.61
N ASN A 103 -20.15 -1.66 -15.13
CA ASN A 103 -20.84 -1.76 -16.41
C ASN A 103 -22.15 -0.97 -16.39
N SER A 104 -22.93 -1.05 -15.30
CA SER A 104 -24.15 -0.24 -15.14
C SER A 104 -23.87 1.26 -15.19
N LEU A 105 -22.88 1.74 -14.44
CA LEU A 105 -22.49 3.16 -14.40
C LEU A 105 -21.98 3.65 -15.76
N VAL A 106 -21.16 2.86 -16.44
CA VAL A 106 -20.62 3.21 -17.77
C VAL A 106 -21.72 3.23 -18.83
N ASN A 107 -22.60 2.22 -18.84
CA ASN A 107 -23.66 2.11 -19.86
C ASN A 107 -24.74 3.17 -19.69
N THR A 108 -25.14 3.47 -18.45
CA THR A 108 -26.11 4.54 -18.18
C THR A 108 -25.48 5.93 -18.34
N GLY A 109 -24.19 6.06 -18.04
CA GLY A 109 -23.46 7.32 -18.06
C GLY A 109 -23.73 8.21 -16.85
N TYR A 110 -24.52 7.75 -15.87
CA TYR A 110 -24.87 8.52 -14.67
C TYR A 110 -25.20 7.61 -13.48
N PHE A 111 -25.22 8.22 -12.30
CA PHE A 111 -25.60 7.55 -11.06
C PHE A 111 -27.12 7.55 -10.86
N THR A 112 -27.70 6.43 -10.45
CA THR A 112 -29.16 6.28 -10.32
C THR A 112 -29.69 6.24 -8.88
N GLY A 113 -28.81 6.18 -7.88
CA GLY A 113 -29.20 6.02 -6.48
C GLY A 113 -29.59 7.31 -5.75
N GLY A 114 -29.91 7.15 -4.46
CA GLY A 114 -30.31 8.22 -3.55
C GLY A 114 -29.22 8.63 -2.57
N ILE A 115 -29.64 9.27 -1.48
CA ILE A 115 -28.73 9.95 -0.53
C ILE A 115 -27.80 9.01 0.25
N ILE A 116 -28.16 7.73 0.41
CA ILE A 116 -27.36 6.79 1.20
C ILE A 116 -26.28 6.19 0.29
N SER A 117 -26.68 5.76 -0.91
CA SER A 117 -25.76 5.15 -1.87
C SER A 117 -24.78 6.18 -2.47
N VAL A 118 -25.17 7.44 -2.67
CA VAL A 118 -24.26 8.47 -3.19
C VAL A 118 -23.10 8.76 -2.23
N ALA A 119 -23.35 8.69 -0.92
CA ALA A 119 -22.32 8.86 0.11
C ALA A 119 -21.28 7.73 0.09
N ALA A 120 -21.68 6.56 -0.38
CA ALA A 120 -20.82 5.40 -0.54
C ALA A 120 -20.15 5.31 -1.93
N LEU A 121 -20.77 5.89 -2.97
CA LEU A 121 -20.36 5.77 -4.38
C LEU A 121 -18.91 6.21 -4.63
N TYR A 122 -18.58 7.48 -4.38
CA TYR A 122 -17.27 8.04 -4.74
C TYR A 122 -16.10 7.42 -3.96
N PRO A 123 -16.23 7.20 -2.63
CA PRO A 123 -15.25 6.43 -1.86
C PRO A 123 -15.05 5.01 -2.40
N LEU A 124 -16.14 4.29 -2.70
CA LEU A 124 -16.07 2.93 -3.24
C LEU A 124 -15.31 2.90 -4.56
N LEU A 125 -15.71 3.72 -5.54
CA LEU A 125 -15.05 3.76 -6.84
C LEU A 125 -13.55 4.08 -6.72
N SER A 126 -13.19 5.00 -5.83
CA SER A 126 -11.78 5.38 -5.64
C SER A 126 -10.97 4.29 -4.94
N ASN A 127 -11.56 3.58 -3.98
CA ASN A 127 -10.91 2.45 -3.29
C ASN A 127 -10.71 1.25 -4.21
N GLU A 128 -11.65 1.01 -5.14
CA GLU A 128 -11.63 -0.11 -6.08
C GLU A 128 -10.85 0.19 -7.37
N GLY A 129 -10.11 1.30 -7.44
CA GLY A 129 -9.26 1.65 -8.59
C GLY A 129 -10.00 2.34 -9.76
N TYR A 130 -11.29 2.63 -9.61
CA TYR A 130 -12.11 3.33 -10.61
C TYR A 130 -12.20 4.85 -10.33
N HIS A 131 -11.09 5.46 -9.90
CA HIS A 131 -11.04 6.87 -9.53
C HIS A 131 -11.38 7.81 -10.71
N ASP A 132 -10.95 7.49 -11.92
CA ASP A 132 -11.28 8.26 -13.13
C ASP A 132 -12.78 8.25 -13.43
N LEU A 133 -13.47 7.13 -13.18
CA LEU A 133 -14.92 7.05 -13.33
C LEU A 133 -15.62 7.92 -12.27
N ALA A 134 -15.13 7.91 -11.03
CA ALA A 134 -15.64 8.77 -9.97
C ALA A 134 -15.54 10.26 -10.34
N LEU A 135 -14.39 10.68 -10.89
CA LEU A 135 -14.18 12.04 -11.41
C LEU A 135 -15.11 12.36 -12.59
N LYS A 136 -15.24 11.46 -13.57
CA LYS A 136 -16.17 11.66 -14.70
C LYS A 136 -17.60 11.88 -14.24
N LEU A 137 -18.08 11.08 -13.29
CA LEU A 137 -19.42 11.23 -12.72
C LEU A 137 -19.57 12.55 -11.94
N ALA A 138 -18.54 12.96 -11.19
CA ALA A 138 -18.53 14.22 -10.44
C ALA A 138 -18.54 15.46 -11.36
N LEU A 139 -17.84 15.39 -12.50
CA LEU A 139 -17.72 16.47 -13.48
C LEU A 139 -18.85 16.50 -14.50
N SER A 140 -19.73 15.49 -14.51
CA SER A 140 -20.87 15.45 -15.43
C SER A 140 -21.79 16.65 -15.22
N THR A 141 -22.27 17.21 -16.33
CA THR A 141 -23.24 18.31 -16.37
C THR A 141 -24.62 17.87 -16.87
N SER A 142 -24.77 16.60 -17.28
CA SER A 142 -26.05 16.03 -17.71
C SER A 142 -26.88 15.54 -16.51
N TYR A 143 -28.20 15.56 -16.64
CA TYR A 143 -29.08 14.98 -15.63
C TYR A 143 -28.91 13.46 -15.56
N PRO A 144 -28.90 12.85 -14.36
CA PRO A 144 -28.78 13.42 -13.01
C PRO A 144 -27.31 13.62 -12.59
N SER A 145 -26.93 14.83 -12.16
CA SER A 145 -25.59 15.11 -11.62
C SER A 145 -25.56 16.39 -10.79
N TYR A 146 -24.48 16.58 -10.02
CA TYR A 146 -24.21 17.87 -9.37
C TYR A 146 -24.02 18.97 -10.41
N GLY A 147 -23.27 18.70 -11.49
CA GLY A 147 -23.06 19.68 -12.55
C GLY A 147 -24.36 20.07 -13.26
N TYR A 148 -25.34 19.17 -13.36
CA TYR A 148 -26.68 19.51 -13.83
C TYR A 148 -27.38 20.53 -12.94
N MET A 149 -27.27 20.42 -11.59
CA MET A 149 -27.84 21.41 -10.67
C MET A 149 -27.17 22.78 -10.87
N PHE A 150 -25.83 22.82 -10.88
CA PHE A 150 -25.07 24.06 -10.96
C PHE A 150 -25.12 24.74 -12.34
N ASN A 151 -25.38 23.99 -13.41
CA ASN A 151 -25.50 24.48 -14.78
C ASN A 151 -26.94 24.35 -15.33
N ASN A 152 -27.93 24.30 -14.43
CA ASN A 152 -29.31 24.12 -14.84
C ASN A 152 -29.81 25.32 -15.66
N GLN A 153 -30.41 25.04 -16.82
CA GLN A 153 -30.83 26.09 -17.75
C GLN A 153 -31.97 26.99 -17.24
N ILE A 154 -32.75 26.52 -16.25
CA ILE A 154 -33.86 27.30 -15.67
C ILE A 154 -33.33 28.17 -14.54
N GLN A 155 -32.56 27.57 -13.61
CA GLN A 155 -31.95 28.29 -12.50
C GLN A 155 -30.69 27.56 -12.03
N ASN A 156 -29.52 28.19 -12.19
CA ASN A 156 -28.27 27.68 -11.63
C ASN A 156 -28.38 27.56 -10.11
N ALA A 157 -28.03 26.39 -9.58
CA ALA A 157 -27.93 26.16 -8.15
C ALA A 157 -26.76 26.96 -7.54
N THR A 158 -26.96 27.52 -6.34
CA THR A 158 -25.87 28.03 -5.47
C THR A 158 -25.71 27.20 -4.19
N THR A 159 -26.68 26.31 -3.95
CA THR A 159 -26.73 25.29 -2.89
C THR A 159 -27.20 23.99 -3.52
N THR A 160 -26.91 22.84 -2.91
CA THR A 160 -27.43 21.55 -3.38
C THR A 160 -28.93 21.44 -3.13
N TRP A 161 -29.62 20.74 -4.03
CA TRP A 161 -31.07 20.62 -4.02
C TRP A 161 -31.53 19.32 -3.35
N GLU A 162 -32.78 19.29 -2.90
CA GLU A 162 -33.40 18.09 -2.32
C GLU A 162 -33.64 16.99 -3.36
N GLN A 163 -33.88 17.35 -4.62
CA GLN A 163 -33.98 16.38 -5.71
C GLN A 163 -33.03 16.72 -6.85
N TRP A 164 -32.60 15.68 -7.59
CA TRP A 164 -31.74 15.83 -8.76
C TRP A 164 -32.31 16.79 -9.83
N ASN A 165 -33.64 16.95 -9.86
CA ASN A 165 -34.39 17.81 -10.77
C ASN A 165 -35.32 18.81 -10.06
N SER A 166 -35.01 19.23 -8.82
CA SER A 166 -35.80 20.27 -8.16
C SER A 166 -35.92 21.52 -9.03
N LEU A 167 -37.12 22.08 -9.16
CA LEU A 167 -37.36 23.32 -9.92
C LEU A 167 -38.05 24.38 -9.04
N PRO A 168 -37.83 25.68 -9.31
CA PRO A 168 -38.39 26.77 -8.49
C PRO A 168 -39.91 26.83 -8.46
N THR A 169 -40.57 26.29 -9.49
CA THR A 169 -42.02 26.35 -9.69
C THR A 169 -42.75 25.05 -9.32
N GLY A 170 -42.04 24.05 -8.78
CA GLY A 170 -42.59 22.75 -8.40
C GLY A 170 -42.94 22.64 -6.91
N ALA A 171 -44.07 22.03 -6.59
CA ALA A 171 -44.47 21.78 -5.20
C ALA A 171 -43.59 20.72 -4.53
N ARG A 172 -43.05 21.05 -3.35
CA ARG A 172 -42.40 20.17 -2.34
C ARG A 172 -40.98 19.65 -2.66
N SER A 173 -40.06 20.54 -3.07
CA SER A 173 -38.63 20.23 -2.94
C SER A 173 -37.80 21.46 -2.58
N SER A 174 -36.97 21.36 -1.54
CA SER A 174 -36.04 22.42 -1.13
C SER A 174 -34.93 22.62 -2.16
N LEU A 175 -34.60 23.87 -2.47
CA LEU A 175 -33.41 24.23 -3.26
C LEU A 175 -32.15 24.42 -2.39
N ASN A 176 -32.25 24.14 -1.09
CA ASN A 176 -31.13 24.22 -0.15
C ASN A 176 -31.21 23.03 0.82
N HIS A 177 -30.64 21.90 0.40
CA HIS A 177 -30.67 20.65 1.15
C HIS A 177 -29.33 19.91 1.08
N HIS A 178 -28.66 19.75 2.21
CA HIS A 178 -27.28 19.26 2.29
C HIS A 178 -27.10 17.74 2.17
N MET A 179 -28.18 16.97 1.97
CA MET A 179 -28.15 15.50 2.06
C MET A 179 -27.34 14.82 0.95
N PHE A 180 -27.12 15.51 -0.17
CA PHE A 180 -26.22 15.08 -1.24
C PHE A 180 -24.76 15.60 -1.06
N ASN A 181 -24.43 16.31 0.03
CA ASN A 181 -23.10 16.96 0.16
C ASN A 181 -21.97 16.02 0.58
N SER A 182 -22.23 14.71 0.67
CA SER A 182 -21.22 13.70 1.01
C SER A 182 -20.03 13.68 0.04
N ILE A 183 -20.21 14.14 -1.21
CA ILE A 183 -19.13 14.35 -2.18
C ILE A 183 -18.05 15.32 -1.68
N GLY A 184 -18.40 16.28 -0.81
CA GLY A 184 -17.43 17.19 -0.20
C GLY A 184 -16.37 16.44 0.61
N ALA A 185 -16.76 15.42 1.37
CA ALA A 185 -15.80 14.58 2.10
C ALA A 185 -14.87 13.81 1.16
N TRP A 186 -15.36 13.44 -0.04
CA TRP A 186 -14.55 12.78 -1.06
C TRP A 186 -13.48 13.71 -1.64
N PHE A 187 -13.78 15.01 -1.84
CA PHE A 187 -12.77 15.99 -2.27
C PHE A 187 -11.59 16.05 -1.31
N TYR A 188 -11.84 16.13 0.00
CA TYR A 188 -10.77 16.17 0.99
C TYR A 188 -10.03 14.84 1.12
N ARG A 189 -10.77 13.73 1.29
CA ARG A 189 -10.16 12.43 1.61
C ARG A 189 -9.48 11.75 0.44
N TYR A 190 -9.98 11.96 -0.78
CA TYR A 190 -9.50 11.25 -1.96
C TYR A 190 -8.78 12.16 -2.93
N LEU A 191 -9.34 13.31 -3.32
CA LEU A 191 -8.66 14.20 -4.26
C LEU A 191 -7.44 14.88 -3.63
N ALA A 192 -7.64 15.51 -2.48
CA ALA A 192 -6.55 16.09 -1.70
C ALA A 192 -5.79 15.01 -0.90
N GLY A 193 -6.43 13.88 -0.61
CA GLY A 193 -5.79 12.77 0.09
C GLY A 193 -5.66 12.96 1.59
N ILE A 194 -6.38 13.91 2.20
CA ILE A 194 -6.29 14.21 3.63
C ILE A 194 -7.23 13.28 4.39
N GLU A 195 -6.67 12.27 5.06
CA GLU A 195 -7.42 11.39 5.95
C GLU A 195 -6.95 11.53 7.40
N LEU A 196 -7.88 11.89 8.26
CA LEU A 196 -7.68 11.95 9.71
C LEU A 196 -8.06 10.60 10.30
N ASN A 197 -7.16 9.97 11.07
CA ASN A 197 -7.49 8.75 11.81
C ASN A 197 -7.54 9.00 13.32
N ALA A 198 -8.17 8.07 14.05
CA ALA A 198 -8.37 8.15 15.49
C ALA A 198 -7.06 8.11 16.31
N LEU A 199 -5.93 7.75 15.69
CA LEU A 199 -4.63 7.56 16.34
C LEU A 199 -3.75 8.81 16.30
N ASN A 200 -4.33 10.00 16.15
CA ASN A 200 -3.59 11.26 15.98
C ASN A 200 -2.64 11.28 14.77
N MET A 201 -2.82 10.38 13.80
CA MET A 201 -2.06 10.37 12.56
C MET A 201 -2.90 10.95 11.43
N ILE A 202 -2.23 11.68 10.55
CA ILE A 202 -2.80 12.20 9.32
C ILE A 202 -2.16 11.43 8.18
N THR A 203 -2.98 10.72 7.40
CA THR A 203 -2.52 10.11 6.16
C THR A 203 -2.71 11.12 5.04
N ILE A 204 -1.65 11.37 4.27
CA ILE A 204 -1.69 12.15 3.04
C ILE A 204 -1.51 11.19 1.86
N HIS A 205 -2.61 10.89 1.17
CA HIS A 205 -2.64 9.98 0.02
C HIS A 205 -3.53 10.54 -1.10
N PRO A 206 -3.04 11.53 -1.86
CA PRO A 206 -3.80 12.10 -2.97
C PRO A 206 -4.05 11.02 -4.04
N ARG A 207 -5.31 10.87 -4.45
CA ARG A 207 -5.68 10.03 -5.59
C ARG A 207 -5.64 10.90 -6.85
N ILE A 208 -4.82 10.47 -7.79
CA ILE A 208 -4.53 11.21 -9.01
C ILE A 208 -5.16 10.45 -10.17
N SER A 209 -5.88 11.16 -11.04
CA SER A 209 -6.49 10.57 -12.23
C SER A 209 -5.43 10.07 -13.22
N TYR A 210 -5.71 9.06 -14.05
CA TYR A 210 -4.85 8.76 -15.21
C TYR A 210 -5.17 9.67 -16.40
N ASN A 211 -6.40 10.17 -16.49
CA ASN A 211 -6.80 11.15 -17.49
C ASN A 211 -6.43 12.57 -17.05
N ILE A 212 -5.53 13.21 -17.83
CA ILE A 212 -5.04 14.56 -17.58
C ILE A 212 -6.14 15.63 -17.62
N ASP A 213 -7.19 15.41 -18.40
CA ASP A 213 -8.27 16.38 -18.61
C ASP A 213 -9.27 16.42 -17.45
N LEU A 214 -9.24 15.43 -16.54
CA LEU A 214 -10.18 15.35 -15.42
C LEU A 214 -9.72 16.15 -14.20
N LEU A 215 -8.44 16.08 -13.84
CA LEU A 215 -7.91 16.79 -12.68
C LEU A 215 -6.39 17.00 -12.79
N ASN A 216 -5.99 18.27 -12.86
CA ASN A 216 -4.60 18.71 -13.00
C ASN A 216 -4.10 19.50 -11.78
N TYR A 217 -4.99 19.90 -10.87
CA TYR A 217 -4.68 20.76 -9.75
C TYR A 217 -5.62 20.50 -8.59
N ILE A 218 -5.09 20.51 -7.37
CA ILE A 218 -5.89 20.73 -6.18
C ILE A 218 -5.13 21.53 -5.12
N GLU A 219 -5.88 22.27 -4.34
CA GLU A 219 -5.45 22.89 -3.11
C GLU A 219 -6.56 22.73 -2.09
N ALA A 220 -6.22 22.20 -0.92
CA ALA A 220 -7.17 21.96 0.16
C ALA A 220 -6.53 22.26 1.51
N GLU A 221 -7.35 22.82 2.40
CA GLU A 221 -7.02 23.04 3.80
C GLU A 221 -8.12 22.44 4.69
N VAL A 222 -7.71 21.72 5.73
CA VAL A 222 -8.60 21.29 6.81
C VAL A 222 -8.07 21.84 8.13
N ILE A 223 -8.90 22.61 8.83
CA ILE A 223 -8.60 23.07 10.19
C ILE A 223 -8.91 21.94 11.17
N THR A 224 -7.88 21.41 11.83
CA THR A 224 -8.03 20.40 12.89
C THR A 224 -7.88 21.03 14.27
N ILE A 225 -8.20 20.28 15.32
CA ILE A 225 -7.95 20.70 16.71
C ILE A 225 -6.47 20.97 17.02
N LYS A 226 -5.53 20.45 16.18
CA LYS A 226 -4.08 20.63 16.33
C LYS A 226 -3.50 21.68 15.38
N GLY A 227 -4.33 22.33 14.58
CA GLY A 227 -3.91 23.30 13.56
C GLY A 227 -4.31 22.89 12.14
N ALA A 228 -3.89 23.70 11.18
CA ALA A 228 -4.24 23.54 9.77
C ALA A 228 -3.41 22.43 9.10
N VAL A 229 -4.08 21.59 8.31
CA VAL A 229 -3.47 20.62 7.39
C VAL A 229 -3.71 21.11 5.99
N ARG A 230 -2.65 21.34 5.23
CA ARG A 230 -2.71 21.86 3.85
C ARG A 230 -2.10 20.87 2.89
N VAL A 231 -2.82 20.57 1.81
CA VAL A 231 -2.29 19.83 0.66
C VAL A 231 -2.48 20.65 -0.58
N LYS A 232 -1.41 20.75 -1.36
CA LYS A 232 -1.42 21.33 -2.69
C LYS A 232 -0.66 20.40 -3.62
N TRP A 233 -1.29 20.02 -4.72
CA TRP A 233 -0.59 19.33 -5.79
C TRP A 233 -1.02 19.90 -7.14
N THR A 234 -0.07 19.91 -8.06
CA THR A 234 -0.29 20.33 -9.44
C THR A 234 0.38 19.28 -10.31
N ARG A 235 -0.37 18.72 -11.25
CA ARG A 235 0.19 17.85 -12.27
C ARG A 235 1.06 18.71 -13.16
N MET A 236 2.36 18.48 -13.08
CA MET A 236 3.29 19.02 -14.06
C MET A 236 3.07 18.30 -15.38
N SER A 237 3.14 19.02 -16.50
CA SER A 237 3.16 18.41 -17.82
C SER A 237 4.29 17.39 -17.88
N ILE A 238 3.93 16.12 -17.92
CA ILE A 238 4.86 15.03 -18.15
C ILE A 238 5.02 14.90 -19.65
N ASN A 239 6.25 14.99 -20.15
CA ASN A 239 6.54 14.67 -21.54
C ASN A 239 6.17 13.20 -21.79
N SER A 240 5.70 12.88 -23.00
CA SER A 240 5.28 11.54 -23.45
C SER A 240 6.28 10.40 -23.16
N MET A 241 7.52 10.74 -22.85
CA MET A 241 8.61 9.83 -22.49
C MET A 241 8.37 9.12 -21.13
N ASP A 242 7.77 9.76 -20.12
CA ASP A 242 7.62 9.12 -18.79
C ASP A 242 6.45 8.11 -18.72
N LEU A 243 5.40 8.29 -19.54
CA LEU A 243 4.32 7.30 -19.69
C LEU A 243 4.80 6.03 -20.39
N LEU A 244 5.72 6.18 -21.36
CA LEU A 244 6.44 5.07 -21.98
C LEU A 244 7.26 4.33 -20.92
N TYR A 245 7.88 5.03 -19.97
CA TYR A 245 8.73 4.46 -18.92
C TYR A 245 7.98 3.49 -18.00
N LEU A 246 6.72 3.73 -17.61
CA LEU A 246 5.99 2.81 -16.72
C LEU A 246 5.61 1.49 -17.40
N HIS A 247 5.19 1.53 -18.67
CA HIS A 247 4.87 0.33 -19.44
C HIS A 247 6.13 -0.41 -19.93
N LEU A 248 7.19 0.34 -20.25
CA LEU A 248 8.48 -0.22 -20.63
C LEU A 248 9.33 -0.65 -19.43
N ARG A 249 9.02 -0.23 -18.20
CA ARG A 249 9.87 -0.52 -17.02
C ARG A 249 10.19 -2.00 -16.91
N THR A 250 9.16 -2.83 -16.97
CA THR A 250 9.31 -4.30 -16.88
C THR A 250 10.12 -4.83 -18.05
N THR A 251 9.87 -4.35 -19.26
CA THR A 251 10.60 -4.76 -20.47
C THR A 251 12.08 -4.36 -20.42
N VAL A 252 12.37 -3.13 -20.01
CA VAL A 252 13.72 -2.57 -19.87
C VAL A 252 14.47 -3.25 -18.73
N LEU A 253 13.82 -3.47 -17.58
CA LEU A 253 14.38 -4.23 -16.48
C LEU A 253 14.73 -5.65 -16.94
N ASN A 254 13.80 -6.37 -17.57
CA ASN A 254 14.06 -7.72 -18.08
C ASN A 254 15.20 -7.73 -19.10
N SER A 255 15.26 -6.74 -19.99
CA SER A 255 16.37 -6.60 -20.95
C SER A 255 17.72 -6.38 -20.25
N LEU A 256 17.76 -5.50 -19.23
CA LEU A 256 18.95 -5.26 -18.42
C LEU A 256 19.38 -6.53 -17.68
N ILE A 257 18.46 -7.20 -16.98
CA ILE A 257 18.75 -8.43 -16.23
C ILE A 257 19.28 -9.52 -17.18
N ASN A 258 18.64 -9.71 -18.33
CA ASN A 258 19.10 -10.68 -19.34
C ASN A 258 20.51 -10.33 -19.84
N SER A 259 20.79 -9.05 -20.10
CA SER A 259 22.11 -8.60 -20.51
C SER A 259 23.17 -8.89 -19.44
N LEU A 260 22.89 -8.57 -18.17
CA LEU A 260 23.79 -8.81 -17.04
C LEU A 260 24.05 -10.31 -16.81
N VAL A 261 23.02 -11.14 -16.90
CA VAL A 261 23.14 -12.60 -16.75
C VAL A 261 23.96 -13.20 -17.89
N ASN A 262 23.73 -12.75 -19.13
CA ASN A 262 24.43 -13.28 -20.30
C ASN A 262 25.90 -12.86 -20.36
N THR A 263 26.20 -11.61 -20.00
CA THR A 263 27.57 -11.08 -20.04
C THR A 263 28.37 -11.43 -18.80
N GLY A 264 27.71 -11.52 -17.63
CA GLY A 264 28.37 -11.73 -16.34
C GLY A 264 29.07 -10.49 -15.78
N TYR A 265 28.91 -9.32 -16.39
CA TYR A 265 29.51 -8.06 -15.94
C TYR A 265 28.64 -6.85 -16.28
N PHE A 266 28.91 -5.72 -15.62
CA PHE A 266 28.23 -4.45 -15.86
C PHE A 266 29.18 -3.40 -16.43
N THR A 267 28.83 -2.80 -17.56
CA THR A 267 29.68 -1.84 -18.29
C THR A 267 29.43 -0.37 -17.93
N GLY A 268 28.52 -0.08 -17.00
CA GLY A 268 28.17 1.29 -16.64
C GLY A 268 29.24 2.02 -15.83
N GLY A 269 29.23 3.36 -15.93
CA GLY A 269 30.10 4.25 -15.14
C GLY A 269 29.53 4.61 -13.77
N ILE A 270 30.18 5.56 -13.08
CA ILE A 270 29.87 5.99 -11.70
C ILE A 270 28.37 6.15 -11.40
N ILE A 271 27.63 6.90 -12.22
CA ILE A 271 26.21 7.17 -11.97
C ILE A 271 25.38 5.89 -12.08
N SER A 272 25.65 5.07 -13.08
CA SER A 272 24.91 3.83 -13.31
C SER A 272 25.22 2.78 -12.26
N VAL A 273 26.47 2.71 -11.77
CA VAL A 273 26.87 1.82 -10.66
C VAL A 273 26.17 2.19 -9.36
N ALA A 274 26.04 3.48 -9.06
CA ALA A 274 25.31 3.96 -7.89
C ALA A 274 23.83 3.54 -7.90
N ALA A 275 23.22 3.45 -9.09
CA ALA A 275 21.84 3.00 -9.25
C ALA A 275 21.70 1.46 -9.32
N LEU A 276 22.69 0.75 -9.86
CA LEU A 276 22.59 -0.67 -10.20
C LEU A 276 22.29 -1.56 -8.98
N TYR A 277 23.14 -1.54 -7.95
CA TYR A 277 23.00 -2.44 -6.81
C TYR A 277 21.72 -2.21 -6.00
N PRO A 278 21.32 -0.95 -5.72
CA PRO A 278 20.00 -0.65 -5.18
C PRO A 278 18.85 -1.15 -6.07
N LEU A 279 18.92 -0.94 -7.39
CA LEU A 279 17.89 -1.41 -8.33
C LEU A 279 17.76 -2.94 -8.26
N LEU A 280 18.86 -3.67 -8.42
CA LEU A 280 18.84 -5.13 -8.37
C LEU A 280 18.26 -5.64 -7.04
N SER A 281 18.61 -4.99 -5.93
CA SER A 281 18.11 -5.40 -4.62
C SER A 281 16.62 -5.04 -4.41
N ASN A 282 16.19 -3.85 -4.83
CA ASN A 282 14.78 -3.47 -4.77
C ASN A 282 13.89 -4.41 -5.59
N GLU A 283 14.40 -4.93 -6.71
CA GLU A 283 13.70 -5.88 -7.58
C GLU A 283 13.93 -7.36 -7.19
N GLY A 284 14.60 -7.64 -6.07
CA GLY A 284 14.81 -9.00 -5.53
C GLY A 284 15.93 -9.82 -6.19
N TYR A 285 16.76 -9.22 -7.05
CA TYR A 285 17.91 -9.83 -7.70
C TYR A 285 19.20 -9.76 -6.83
N HIS A 286 19.09 -10.10 -5.54
CA HIS A 286 20.21 -10.04 -4.58
C HIS A 286 21.40 -10.91 -4.99
N ASP A 287 21.14 -12.14 -5.43
CA ASP A 287 22.17 -13.08 -5.91
C ASP A 287 22.94 -12.51 -7.11
N LEU A 288 22.24 -11.85 -8.04
CA LEU A 288 22.88 -11.24 -9.21
C LEU A 288 23.75 -10.04 -8.79
N ALA A 289 23.23 -9.20 -7.89
CA ALA A 289 23.98 -8.08 -7.34
C ALA A 289 25.29 -8.55 -6.67
N LEU A 290 25.21 -9.59 -5.83
CA LEU A 290 26.39 -10.18 -5.19
C LEU A 290 27.34 -10.81 -6.22
N LYS A 291 26.83 -11.59 -7.19
CA LYS A 291 27.67 -12.17 -8.25
C LYS A 291 28.44 -11.12 -9.05
N LEU A 292 27.81 -10.01 -9.40
CA LEU A 292 28.46 -8.91 -10.12
C LEU A 292 29.53 -8.22 -9.26
N ALA A 293 29.23 -7.99 -7.97
CA ALA A 293 30.19 -7.38 -7.05
C ALA A 293 31.41 -8.30 -6.81
N LEU A 294 31.17 -9.59 -6.60
CA LEU A 294 32.18 -10.59 -6.22
C LEU A 294 32.93 -11.20 -7.41
N SER A 295 32.45 -10.98 -8.64
CA SER A 295 33.13 -11.45 -9.86
C SER A 295 34.60 -11.04 -9.83
N THR A 296 35.51 -11.94 -10.20
CA THR A 296 36.94 -11.63 -10.36
C THR A 296 37.30 -11.25 -11.80
N SER A 297 36.30 -11.20 -12.69
CA SER A 297 36.45 -10.79 -14.09
C SER A 297 36.25 -9.29 -14.26
N TYR A 298 36.99 -8.69 -15.19
CA TYR A 298 36.83 -7.28 -15.54
C TYR A 298 35.49 -7.03 -16.28
N PRO A 299 34.76 -5.92 -16.00
CA PRO A 299 34.90 -4.99 -14.87
C PRO A 299 34.07 -5.42 -13.63
N SER A 300 34.66 -5.34 -12.43
CA SER A 300 33.97 -5.62 -11.16
C SER A 300 34.81 -5.19 -9.95
N TYR A 301 34.20 -5.16 -8.76
CA TYR A 301 34.94 -4.92 -7.51
C TYR A 301 35.84 -6.11 -7.16
N GLY A 302 35.35 -7.35 -7.30
CA GLY A 302 36.16 -8.54 -7.09
C GLY A 302 37.39 -8.58 -8.01
N TYR A 303 37.28 -8.09 -9.26
CA TYR A 303 38.45 -7.88 -10.13
C TYR A 303 39.46 -6.88 -9.55
N MET A 304 39.01 -5.74 -8.99
CA MET A 304 39.91 -4.78 -8.34
C MET A 304 40.64 -5.43 -7.15
N PHE A 305 39.93 -6.15 -6.29
CA PHE A 305 40.49 -6.76 -5.07
C PHE A 305 41.32 -8.03 -5.33
N ASN A 306 41.14 -8.67 -6.49
CA ASN A 306 41.86 -9.89 -6.91
C ASN A 306 42.66 -9.65 -8.21
N ASN A 307 43.12 -8.42 -8.42
CA ASN A 307 43.82 -8.06 -9.64
C ASN A 307 45.20 -8.72 -9.69
N GLN A 308 45.57 -9.27 -10.84
CA GLN A 308 46.82 -10.02 -11.01
C GLN A 308 48.09 -9.16 -10.86
N ILE A 309 47.99 -7.84 -11.02
CA ILE A 309 49.12 -6.91 -10.90
C ILE A 309 49.22 -6.35 -9.47
N GLN A 310 48.11 -5.85 -8.94
CA GLN A 310 48.04 -5.33 -7.58
C GLN A 310 46.62 -5.41 -7.03
N ASN A 311 46.43 -6.10 -5.91
CA ASN A 311 45.16 -6.09 -5.20
C ASN A 311 44.84 -4.69 -4.68
N ALA A 312 43.62 -4.23 -4.95
CA ALA A 312 43.10 -2.99 -4.40
C ALA A 312 42.98 -3.07 -2.87
N THR A 313 43.40 -2.02 -2.17
CA THR A 313 43.11 -1.83 -0.73
C THR A 313 42.09 -0.71 -0.48
N THR A 314 41.74 0.02 -1.53
CA THR A 314 40.68 1.04 -1.58
C THR A 314 40.05 1.00 -2.98
N THR A 315 38.93 1.67 -3.22
CA THR A 315 38.35 1.73 -4.58
C THR A 315 39.19 2.61 -5.49
N TRP A 316 39.33 2.18 -6.74
CA TRP A 316 40.08 2.92 -7.75
C TRP A 316 39.20 3.90 -8.54
N GLU A 317 39.83 4.84 -9.23
CA GLU A 317 39.16 5.80 -10.11
C GLU A 317 38.59 5.13 -11.37
N GLN A 318 39.25 4.10 -11.90
CA GLN A 318 38.77 3.31 -13.04
C GLN A 318 38.78 1.82 -12.68
N TRP A 319 37.94 1.02 -13.35
CA TRP A 319 37.89 -0.44 -13.16
C TRP A 319 39.23 -1.13 -13.39
N ASN A 320 40.08 -0.59 -14.25
CA ASN A 320 41.42 -1.09 -14.62
C ASN A 320 42.55 -0.09 -14.29
N SER A 321 42.38 0.78 -13.30
CA SER A 321 43.48 1.62 -12.83
C SER A 321 44.68 0.76 -12.44
N LEU A 322 45.85 1.06 -13.00
CA LEU A 322 47.10 0.35 -12.69
C LEU A 322 48.18 1.35 -12.24
N PRO A 323 49.13 0.92 -11.39
CA PRO A 323 50.20 1.79 -10.88
C PRO A 323 51.10 2.38 -11.98
N THR A 324 51.17 1.71 -13.13
CA THR A 324 52.06 2.05 -14.24
C THR A 324 51.38 2.87 -15.34
N GLY A 325 50.07 3.17 -15.21
CA GLY A 325 49.29 3.92 -16.19
C GLY A 325 49.17 5.41 -15.84
N ALA A 326 49.13 6.28 -16.86
CA ALA A 326 48.96 7.72 -16.67
C ALA A 326 47.56 8.07 -16.10
N ARG A 327 47.55 9.01 -15.12
CA ARG A 327 46.38 9.73 -14.55
C ARG A 327 45.19 8.86 -14.12
N SER A 328 45.38 7.96 -13.15
CA SER A 328 44.25 7.42 -12.38
C SER A 328 44.62 7.19 -10.93
N SER A 329 43.76 7.60 -10.00
CA SER A 329 43.96 7.41 -8.57
C SER A 329 43.60 5.98 -8.14
N LEU A 330 44.49 5.36 -7.38
CA LEU A 330 44.25 4.07 -6.71
C LEU A 330 43.54 4.22 -5.35
N ASN A 331 43.12 5.44 -5.01
CA ASN A 331 42.26 5.77 -3.87
C ASN A 331 41.30 6.88 -4.29
N HIS A 332 40.13 6.50 -4.78
CA HIS A 332 39.14 7.44 -5.28
C HIS A 332 37.73 7.00 -4.92
N HIS A 333 36.87 7.96 -4.60
CA HIS A 333 35.47 7.71 -4.27
C HIS A 333 34.58 7.37 -5.48
N MET A 334 35.14 7.16 -6.68
CA MET A 334 34.36 7.14 -7.94
C MET A 334 33.37 5.97 -7.97
N PHE A 335 33.77 4.81 -7.45
CA PHE A 335 32.91 3.63 -7.35
C PHE A 335 32.54 3.30 -5.90
N ASN A 336 32.61 4.25 -4.96
CA ASN A 336 32.35 3.97 -3.54
C ASN A 336 30.86 3.84 -3.16
N SER A 337 29.94 4.03 -4.10
CA SER A 337 28.50 3.85 -3.86
C SER A 337 28.12 2.44 -3.41
N ILE A 338 28.97 1.43 -3.69
CA ILE A 338 28.79 0.06 -3.19
C ILE A 338 28.80 -0.02 -1.66
N GLY A 339 29.52 0.88 -0.98
CA GLY A 339 29.51 0.95 0.48
C GLY A 339 28.10 1.24 1.01
N ALA A 340 27.38 2.18 0.40
CA ALA A 340 25.99 2.47 0.78
C ALA A 340 25.07 1.26 0.55
N TRP A 341 25.34 0.45 -0.48
CA TRP A 341 24.61 -0.80 -0.72
C TRP A 341 24.84 -1.84 0.39
N PHE A 342 26.08 -1.99 0.89
CA PHE A 342 26.37 -2.88 2.02
C PHE A 342 25.56 -2.54 3.27
N TYR A 343 25.50 -1.26 3.65
CA TYR A 343 24.74 -0.85 4.83
C TYR A 343 23.23 -0.91 4.62
N ARG A 344 22.73 -0.33 3.52
CA ARG A 344 21.28 -0.16 3.32
C ARG A 344 20.56 -1.43 2.90
N TYR A 345 21.23 -2.29 2.14
CA TYR A 345 20.62 -3.47 1.55
C TYR A 345 21.14 -4.75 2.19
N LEU A 346 22.45 -5.02 2.18
CA LEU A 346 22.95 -6.30 2.72
C LEU A 346 22.72 -6.39 4.23
N ALA A 347 23.14 -5.37 5.00
CA ALA A 347 22.82 -5.28 6.42
C ALA A 347 21.38 -4.79 6.67
N GLY A 348 20.80 -4.07 5.71
CA GLY A 348 19.40 -3.65 5.77
C GLY A 348 19.13 -2.41 6.62
N ILE A 349 20.15 -1.63 6.99
CA ILE A 349 19.99 -0.47 7.88
C ILE A 349 19.54 0.75 7.05
N GLU A 350 18.29 1.18 7.23
CA GLU A 350 17.80 2.44 6.71
C GLU A 350 17.28 3.35 7.82
N LEU A 351 17.75 4.59 7.83
CA LEU A 351 17.34 5.62 8.79
C LEU A 351 16.26 6.48 8.15
N ASN A 352 15.10 6.60 8.79
CA ASN A 352 14.06 7.53 8.35
C ASN A 352 14.07 8.83 9.18
N ALA A 353 13.41 9.87 8.66
CA ALA A 353 13.36 11.19 9.30
C ALA A 353 12.52 11.24 10.60
N LEU A 354 11.86 10.15 11.00
CA LEU A 354 10.89 10.08 12.09
C LEU A 354 11.38 9.29 13.32
N ASN A 355 12.71 9.20 13.53
CA ASN A 355 13.32 8.40 14.60
C ASN A 355 12.96 6.90 14.56
N MET A 356 12.61 6.38 13.39
CA MET A 356 12.34 4.96 13.19
C MET A 356 13.39 4.37 12.25
N ILE A 357 13.98 3.28 12.68
CA ILE A 357 14.97 2.54 11.90
C ILE A 357 14.23 1.44 11.14
N ILE A 358 14.52 1.28 9.85
CA ILE A 358 14.11 0.10 9.11
C ILE A 358 15.31 -0.83 9.08
N ILE A 359 15.11 -2.08 9.50
CA ILE A 359 16.09 -3.16 9.42
C ILE A 359 15.54 -4.19 8.44
N HIS A 360 15.97 -4.12 7.18
CA HIS A 360 15.51 -5.00 6.10
C HIS A 360 16.69 -5.66 5.38
N PRO A 361 17.31 -6.70 5.96
CA PRO A 361 18.42 -7.39 5.33
C PRO A 361 17.99 -8.04 4.00
N ARG A 362 18.74 -7.76 2.93
CA ARG A 362 18.54 -8.33 1.59
C ARG A 362 19.47 -9.50 1.37
N ILE A 363 18.96 -10.67 1.70
CA ILE A 363 19.75 -11.90 1.81
C ILE A 363 19.68 -12.69 0.51
N SER A 364 20.82 -13.21 0.09
CA SER A 364 20.97 -14.11 -1.07
C SER A 364 20.24 -15.43 -0.84
N TYR A 365 19.58 -15.95 -1.87
CA TYR A 365 19.06 -17.32 -1.87
C TYR A 365 20.21 -18.33 -1.90
N ASN A 366 21.29 -17.99 -2.60
CA ASN A 366 22.52 -18.78 -2.60
C ASN A 366 23.37 -18.50 -1.36
N ILE A 367 23.47 -19.49 -0.46
CA ILE A 367 24.24 -19.40 0.79
C ILE A 367 25.75 -19.24 0.58
N ASP A 368 26.28 -19.70 -0.56
CA ASP A 368 27.71 -19.65 -0.85
C ASP A 368 28.19 -18.25 -1.27
N LEU A 369 27.27 -17.35 -1.64
CA LEU A 369 27.61 -15.97 -2.01
C LEU A 369 27.86 -15.08 -0.80
N LEU A 370 27.01 -15.19 0.23
CA LEU A 370 27.12 -14.41 1.45
C LEU A 370 26.33 -15.11 2.57
N ASN A 371 27.04 -15.57 3.59
CA ASN A 371 26.45 -16.26 4.73
C ASN A 371 26.56 -15.45 6.04
N TYR A 372 27.21 -14.29 6.01
CA TYR A 372 27.49 -13.47 7.18
C TYR A 372 27.56 -12.00 6.81
N ILE A 373 26.99 -11.14 7.65
CA ILE A 373 27.34 -9.72 7.69
C ILE A 373 27.27 -9.19 9.11
N GLU A 374 28.07 -8.17 9.38
CA GLU A 374 27.98 -7.34 10.56
C GLU A 374 28.22 -5.89 10.15
N ALA A 375 27.34 -5.00 10.58
CA ALA A 375 27.40 -3.58 10.26
C ALA A 375 26.96 -2.74 11.46
N GLU A 376 27.62 -1.59 11.61
CA GLU A 376 27.32 -0.58 12.62
C GLU A 376 27.19 0.79 11.95
N VAL A 377 26.12 1.51 12.28
CA VAL A 377 25.92 2.90 11.87
C VAL A 377 25.77 3.76 13.13
N ILE A 378 26.67 4.74 13.28
CA ILE A 378 26.61 5.70 14.39
C ILE A 378 25.61 6.79 14.05
N THR A 379 24.56 6.89 14.87
CA THR A 379 23.55 7.96 14.78
C THR A 379 23.72 8.95 15.93
N ILE A 380 23.04 10.10 15.85
CA ILE A 380 22.99 11.07 16.96
C ILE A 380 22.37 10.50 18.26
N LYS A 381 21.65 9.37 18.16
CA LYS A 381 21.00 8.69 19.29
C LYS A 381 21.81 7.48 19.80
N GLY A 382 22.91 7.14 19.13
CA GLY A 382 23.74 5.97 19.44
C GLY A 382 23.91 5.04 18.24
N ALA A 383 24.62 3.93 18.47
CA ALA A 383 24.97 2.96 17.43
C ALA A 383 23.82 1.99 17.12
N VAL A 384 23.43 1.93 15.85
CA VAL A 384 22.58 0.85 15.32
C VAL A 384 23.50 -0.27 14.86
N ARG A 385 23.34 -1.47 15.41
CA ARG A 385 24.12 -2.65 14.98
C ARG A 385 23.19 -3.70 14.40
N VAL A 386 23.57 -4.25 13.27
CA VAL A 386 22.90 -5.39 12.65
C VAL A 386 23.95 -6.43 12.30
N LYS A 387 23.68 -7.66 12.72
CA LYS A 387 24.46 -8.83 12.36
C LYS A 387 23.51 -9.92 11.94
N TRP A 388 23.76 -10.56 10.81
CA TRP A 388 23.04 -11.78 10.46
C TRP A 388 23.97 -12.88 9.98
N THR A 389 23.59 -14.11 10.29
CA THR A 389 24.29 -15.33 9.88
C THR A 389 23.29 -16.30 9.26
N ARG A 390 23.63 -16.85 8.09
CA ARG A 390 22.89 -17.97 7.49
C ARG A 390 23.21 -19.25 8.24
N VAL A 391 22.20 -19.80 8.92
CA VAL A 391 22.33 -21.03 9.72
C VAL A 391 22.08 -22.27 8.85
N SER A 392 21.18 -22.17 7.88
CA SER A 392 20.91 -23.21 6.88
C SER A 392 20.41 -22.57 5.58
N ILE A 393 20.01 -23.38 4.59
CA ILE A 393 19.33 -22.88 3.38
C ILE A 393 17.99 -22.19 3.66
N ASN A 394 17.35 -22.49 4.80
CA ASN A 394 16.02 -22.01 5.13
C ASN A 394 15.92 -21.30 6.48
N SER A 395 17.06 -20.91 7.08
CA SER A 395 17.07 -20.15 8.32
C SER A 395 18.18 -19.10 8.37
N ILE A 396 17.92 -18.06 9.16
CA ILE A 396 18.89 -17.04 9.55
C ILE A 396 18.79 -16.77 11.04
N GLU A 397 19.92 -16.42 11.62
CA GLU A 397 20.02 -15.70 12.87
C GLU A 397 20.23 -14.22 12.57
N LEU A 398 19.43 -13.33 13.15
CA LEU A 398 19.56 -11.88 13.04
C LEU A 398 19.68 -11.27 14.44
N VAL A 399 20.81 -10.67 14.74
CA VAL A 399 21.07 -9.91 15.96
C VAL A 399 20.98 -8.43 15.64
N VAL A 400 20.16 -7.71 16.39
CA VAL A 400 19.98 -6.26 16.24
C VAL A 400 20.20 -5.55 17.57
N ALA A 401 20.86 -4.39 17.53
CA ALA A 401 20.96 -3.47 18.65
C ALA A 401 20.40 -2.11 18.22
N VAL A 402 19.31 -1.69 18.87
CA VAL A 402 18.61 -0.43 18.64
C VAL A 402 18.91 0.53 19.79
N PRO A 403 19.45 1.75 19.53
CA PRO A 403 19.75 2.72 20.57
C PRO A 403 18.53 3.18 21.35
N ASN A 404 18.79 3.72 22.55
CA ASN A 404 17.76 4.29 23.41
C ASN A 404 16.93 5.37 22.68
N ASN A 405 15.63 5.38 22.95
CA ASN A 405 14.65 6.33 22.39
C ASN A 405 14.49 6.24 20.86
N MET A 406 14.77 5.07 20.27
CA MET A 406 14.40 4.76 18.89
C MET A 406 13.63 3.44 18.83
N ASP A 407 12.72 3.37 17.88
CA ASP A 407 12.04 2.13 17.50
C ASP A 407 12.65 1.63 16.18
N ALA A 408 12.60 0.32 15.96
CA ALA A 408 12.93 -0.26 14.68
C ALA A 408 11.79 -1.12 14.12
N ASN A 409 11.60 -1.09 12.81
CA ASN A 409 10.79 -2.04 12.09
C ASN A 409 11.71 -3.02 11.37
N ILE A 410 11.63 -4.29 11.74
CA ILE A 410 12.42 -5.37 11.16
C ILE A 410 11.59 -6.07 10.10
N LEU A 411 12.16 -6.24 8.91
CA LEU A 411 11.53 -6.96 7.81
C LEU A 411 12.32 -8.23 7.49
N PHE A 412 11.61 -9.34 7.39
CA PHE A 412 12.14 -10.66 7.03
C PHE A 412 11.50 -11.12 5.73
N ASP A 413 12.27 -11.12 4.64
CA ASP A 413 11.84 -11.69 3.36
C ASP A 413 12.00 -13.23 3.36
N PRO A 414 11.18 -13.97 2.60
CA PRO A 414 11.39 -15.40 2.39
C PRO A 414 12.77 -15.74 1.85
N LEU A 415 13.46 -16.66 2.52
CA LEU A 415 14.76 -17.18 2.07
C LEU A 415 14.65 -18.33 1.06
N ILE A 416 13.42 -18.65 0.66
CA ILE A 416 13.09 -19.57 -0.41
C ILE A 416 12.04 -18.86 -1.26
N LYS A 417 12.16 -18.94 -2.59
CA LYS A 417 11.18 -18.37 -3.50
C LYS A 417 9.81 -18.99 -3.25
N ASN A 418 8.79 -18.17 -2.98
CA ASN A 418 7.45 -18.57 -2.53
C ASN A 418 7.41 -19.29 -1.17
N GLY A 419 8.51 -19.28 -0.43
CA GLY A 419 8.60 -19.88 0.88
C GLY A 419 7.78 -19.11 1.90
N GLN A 420 7.34 -19.80 2.92
CA GLN A 420 6.54 -19.25 4.00
C GLN A 420 7.27 -19.40 5.32
N CYS A 421 7.35 -18.32 6.09
CA CYS A 421 7.95 -18.39 7.41
C CYS A 421 7.05 -19.23 8.32
N LEU A 422 7.57 -20.31 8.87
CA LEU A 422 6.84 -21.20 9.78
C LEU A 422 7.00 -20.77 11.24
N LYS A 423 8.16 -20.22 11.57
CA LYS A 423 8.55 -20.01 12.95
C LYS A 423 9.53 -18.85 13.06
N LEU A 424 9.26 -17.98 14.03
CA LEU A 424 10.15 -16.93 14.47
C LEU A 424 10.35 -17.03 15.98
N ILE A 425 11.62 -17.00 16.38
CA ILE A 425 12.08 -17.05 17.77
C ILE A 425 12.76 -15.72 18.07
N CYS A 426 12.53 -15.14 19.24
CA CYS A 426 13.29 -14.01 19.76
C CYS A 426 13.83 -14.37 21.14
N ASP A 427 15.14 -14.20 21.35
CA ASP A 427 15.83 -14.46 22.63
C ASP A 427 15.44 -15.82 23.25
N ALA A 428 15.52 -16.87 22.43
CA ALA A 428 15.18 -18.26 22.76
C ALA A 428 13.70 -18.53 23.13
N LYS A 429 12.79 -17.60 22.83
CA LYS A 429 11.34 -17.79 22.96
C LYS A 429 10.68 -17.80 21.59
N ASP A 430 9.82 -18.77 21.36
CA ASP A 430 8.97 -18.78 20.17
C ASP A 430 8.03 -17.59 20.27
N ILE A 431 8.17 -16.60 19.38
CA ILE A 431 7.33 -15.39 19.42
C ILE A 431 6.22 -15.45 18.39
N LEU A 432 6.45 -16.15 17.28
CA LEU A 432 5.46 -16.40 16.26
C LEU A 432 5.64 -17.81 15.73
N MET A 433 4.57 -18.60 15.76
CA MET A 433 4.57 -19.93 15.16
C MET A 433 3.31 -20.11 14.31
N ARG A 434 3.49 -20.53 13.05
CA ARG A 434 2.38 -20.90 12.18
C ARG A 434 1.88 -22.28 12.55
N LYS A 435 0.58 -22.38 12.82
CA LYS A 435 -0.12 -23.66 12.98
C LYS A 435 -1.16 -23.83 11.88
N ASN A 436 -1.34 -25.06 11.41
CA ASN A 436 -2.45 -25.41 10.55
C ASN A 436 -3.70 -25.67 11.42
N ARG A 437 -4.80 -24.98 11.10
CA ARG A 437 -6.14 -25.31 11.59
C ARG A 437 -7.11 -25.13 10.45
N ASN A 438 -7.85 -26.20 10.12
CA ASN A 438 -8.81 -26.23 9.01
C ASN A 438 -8.20 -25.85 7.64
N ASP A 439 -7.04 -26.42 7.32
CA ASP A 439 -6.27 -26.15 6.09
C ASP A 439 -5.91 -24.67 5.88
N LYS A 440 -5.84 -23.90 6.97
CA LYS A 440 -5.39 -22.51 7.00
C LYS A 440 -4.30 -22.35 8.05
N LEU A 441 -3.23 -21.67 7.66
CA LEU A 441 -2.14 -21.31 8.56
C LEU A 441 -2.52 -20.05 9.35
N TYR A 442 -2.33 -20.08 10.65
CA TYR A 442 -2.50 -18.91 11.54
C TYR A 442 -1.29 -18.76 12.45
N TRP A 443 -0.96 -17.52 12.79
CA TRP A 443 0.09 -17.21 13.76
C TRP A 443 -0.43 -17.34 15.18
N ILE A 444 0.36 -17.99 16.01
CA ILE A 444 0.27 -17.85 17.47
C ILE A 444 1.37 -16.88 17.88
N LYS A 445 0.98 -15.79 18.53
CA LYS A 445 1.90 -14.79 19.07
C LYS A 445 2.03 -14.98 20.57
N ASP A 446 3.26 -15.13 21.04
CA ASP A 446 3.57 -15.06 22.47
C ASP A 446 4.13 -13.67 22.82
N ASP A 447 3.84 -13.20 24.03
CA ASP A 447 4.27 -11.88 24.48
C ASP A 447 5.77 -11.85 24.79
N VAL A 448 6.49 -11.01 24.03
CA VAL A 448 7.90 -10.68 24.31
C VAL A 448 8.03 -9.18 24.53
N ARG A 449 8.68 -8.81 25.64
CA ARG A 449 8.87 -7.43 26.05
C ARG A 449 9.63 -6.66 24.97
N GLY A 450 9.08 -5.52 24.56
CA GLY A 450 9.68 -4.64 23.56
C GLY A 450 9.33 -5.00 22.11
N ILE A 451 8.53 -6.04 21.86
CA ILE A 451 7.91 -6.29 20.56
C ILE A 451 6.50 -5.72 20.56
N ASN A 452 6.31 -4.63 19.82
CA ASN A 452 5.10 -3.81 19.89
C ASN A 452 4.03 -4.26 18.87
N ASP A 453 4.45 -4.67 17.67
CA ASP A 453 3.52 -4.96 16.57
C ASP A 453 4.09 -6.02 15.62
N PHE A 454 3.19 -6.72 14.94
CA PHE A 454 3.50 -7.73 13.95
C PHE A 454 2.53 -7.67 12.77
N SER A 455 3.04 -7.76 11.55
CA SER A 455 2.24 -7.95 10.35
C SER A 455 2.94 -8.86 9.35
N GLU A 456 2.16 -9.51 8.49
CA GLU A 456 2.68 -10.28 7.36
C GLU A 456 1.98 -9.86 6.08
N ASN A 457 2.76 -9.64 5.03
CA ASN A 457 2.24 -9.40 3.70
C ASN A 457 2.02 -10.76 3.00
N TYR A 458 0.76 -11.21 2.93
CA TYR A 458 0.40 -12.52 2.34
C TYR A 458 0.73 -12.67 0.85
N THR A 459 0.96 -11.57 0.13
CA THR A 459 1.37 -11.63 -1.29
C THR A 459 2.85 -11.91 -1.44
N THR A 460 3.68 -11.37 -0.54
CA THR A 460 5.16 -11.44 -0.63
C THR A 460 5.77 -12.44 0.35
N GLY A 461 5.04 -12.82 1.41
CA GLY A 461 5.55 -13.61 2.53
C GLY A 461 6.47 -12.83 3.48
N THR A 462 6.65 -11.52 3.27
CA THR A 462 7.48 -10.68 4.14
C THR A 462 6.80 -10.46 5.49
N ILE A 463 7.55 -10.74 6.55
CA ILE A 463 7.16 -10.46 7.94
C ILE A 463 7.71 -9.09 8.35
N SER A 464 6.90 -8.29 9.03
CA SER A 464 7.27 -7.03 9.64
C SER A 464 7.06 -7.07 11.15
N ILE A 465 8.06 -6.63 11.92
CA ILE A 465 8.02 -6.61 13.39
C ILE A 465 8.51 -5.28 13.90
N ARG A 466 7.68 -4.63 14.72
CA ARG A 466 8.09 -3.41 15.40
C ARG A 466 8.69 -3.74 16.75
N ILE A 467 9.92 -3.29 16.96
CA ILE A 467 10.65 -3.41 18.23
C ILE A 467 10.97 -2.03 18.83
N ALA A 468 11.04 -1.97 20.15
CA ALA A 468 11.58 -0.83 20.89
C ALA A 468 13.11 -0.86 20.94
N SER A 469 13.71 0.12 21.61
CA SER A 469 15.15 0.14 21.89
C SER A 469 15.58 -1.08 22.72
N GLY A 470 16.72 -1.68 22.37
CA GLY A 470 17.22 -2.86 23.05
C GLY A 470 18.15 -3.71 22.17
N GLN A 471 18.53 -4.87 22.69
CA GLN A 471 19.23 -5.91 21.93
C GLN A 471 18.31 -7.12 21.78
N TYR A 472 18.23 -7.65 20.57
CA TYR A 472 17.34 -8.75 20.23
C TYR A 472 18.06 -9.74 19.32
N THR A 473 17.88 -11.04 19.57
CA THR A 473 18.33 -12.12 18.68
C THR A 473 17.13 -12.84 18.11
N PHE A 474 16.94 -12.71 16.79
CA PHE A 474 15.88 -13.37 16.04
C PHE A 474 16.39 -14.61 15.32
N MET A 475 15.59 -15.66 15.32
CA MET A 475 15.81 -16.85 14.50
C MET A 475 14.54 -17.15 13.71
N THR A 476 14.66 -17.20 12.40
CA THR A 476 13.54 -17.46 11.47
C THR A 476 13.74 -18.75 10.70
N TYR A 477 12.64 -19.46 10.45
CA TYR A 477 12.62 -20.70 9.68
C TYR A 477 11.55 -20.63 8.59
N TRP A 478 11.95 -20.84 7.34
CA TRP A 478 11.06 -20.91 6.18
C TRP A 478 10.91 -22.35 5.66
N HIS A 479 9.79 -22.62 4.99
CA HIS A 479 9.53 -23.83 4.24
C HIS A 479 8.95 -23.51 2.86
#